data_AF-A0A2R5L1R0-F1
#
_entry.id   AF-A0A2R5L1R0-F1
#
_cell.length_a   1.000
_cell.length_b   1.000
_cell.length_c   1.000
_cell.angle_alpha   90.00
_cell.angle_beta   90.00
_cell.angle_gamma   90.00
#
_symmetry.space_group_name_H-M   'P 1'
#
loop_
_entity.id
_entity.type
_entity.pdbx_description
1 polymer ?
#
loop_
_entity_poly.entity_id
_entity_poly.type
_entity_poly.pdbx_seq_one_letter_code
_entity_poly.pdbx_strand_id
1 'polypeptide(L)'
;YLYETTFKNEVYSDLTGERGVLMGAINGLFQAQYNVLRAHGHSPSEAFNVTVEEATQSLYPLIGEHGMDWMYRNCSTTAQRGALDWHEKFRAVTEPLFQE
;
A
#
# COMPACT_ATOMS: atom_id res chain seq x y z
N TYR A 1 -7.26 -18.82 -7.29
CA TYR A 1 -6.79 -19.63 -6.16
C TYR A 1 -8.02 -20.15 -5.43
N LEU A 2 -8.05 -21.43 -5.05
CA LEU A 2 -9.14 -22.02 -4.25
C LEU A 2 -8.53 -22.64 -3.00
N TYR A 3 -9.14 -22.39 -1.85
CA TYR A 3 -8.71 -22.93 -0.57
C TYR A 3 -9.92 -23.19 0.33
N GLU A 4 -9.79 -24.19 1.20
CA GLU A 4 -10.84 -24.57 2.15
C GLU A 4 -10.84 -23.63 3.37
N THR A 5 -12.03 -23.25 3.84
CA THR A 5 -12.21 -22.42 5.04
C THR A 5 -13.56 -22.69 5.70
N THR A 6 -13.77 -22.15 6.89
CA THR A 6 -15.08 -22.16 7.57
C THR A 6 -15.75 -20.79 7.41
N PHE A 7 -17.09 -20.75 7.49
CA PHE A 7 -17.83 -19.48 7.44
C PHE A 7 -17.34 -18.48 8.48
N LYS A 8 -17.04 -18.93 9.70
CA LYS A 8 -16.50 -18.08 10.77
C LYS A 8 -15.16 -17.46 10.37
N ASN A 9 -14.23 -18.27 9.86
CA ASN A 9 -12.91 -17.79 9.50
C ASN A 9 -12.96 -16.84 8.30
N GLU A 10 -13.77 -17.17 7.30
CA GLU A 10 -13.97 -16.33 6.12
C GLU A 10 -14.47 -14.93 6.52
N VAL A 11 -15.57 -14.86 7.30
CA VAL A 11 -16.14 -13.58 7.77
C VAL A 11 -15.11 -12.75 8.53
N TYR A 12 -14.36 -13.34 9.46
CA TYR A 12 -13.36 -12.57 10.19
C TYR A 12 -12.18 -12.16 9.32
N SER A 13 -11.71 -13.04 8.44
CA SER A 13 -10.58 -12.73 7.55
C SER A 13 -10.91 -11.64 6.55
N ASP A 14 -12.12 -11.65 6.00
CA ASP A 14 -12.58 -10.69 5.01
C ASP A 14 -12.76 -9.31 5.65
N LEU A 15 -13.51 -9.24 6.76
CA LEU A 15 -13.70 -7.98 7.51
C LEU A 15 -12.38 -7.39 8.00
N THR A 16 -11.44 -8.23 8.44
CA THR A 16 -10.11 -7.77 8.87
C THR A 16 -9.29 -7.28 7.68
N GLY A 17 -9.36 -7.98 6.55
CA GLY A 17 -8.69 -7.59 5.31
C GLY A 17 -9.19 -6.24 4.79
N GLU A 18 -10.51 -6.06 4.70
CA GLU A 18 -11.16 -4.82 4.24
C GLU A 18 -10.81 -3.62 5.15
N ARG A 19 -10.94 -3.78 6.47
CA ARG A 19 -10.59 -2.74 7.43
C ARG A 19 -9.09 -2.41 7.40
N GLY A 20 -8.26 -3.42 7.25
CA GLY A 20 -6.81 -3.30 7.16
C GLY A 20 -6.36 -2.92 5.75
N VAL A 21 -5.71 -3.86 5.07
CA VAL A 21 -4.94 -3.58 3.86
C VAL A 21 -5.81 -3.29 2.64
N LEU A 22 -6.97 -3.95 2.48
CA LEU A 22 -7.69 -3.93 1.20
C LEU A 22 -8.43 -2.62 0.92
N MET A 23 -9.01 -1.98 1.94
CA MET A 23 -9.77 -0.73 1.76
C MET A 23 -9.27 0.39 2.68
N GLY A 24 -9.27 0.15 4.00
CA GLY A 24 -8.95 1.19 4.99
C GLY A 24 -7.57 1.80 4.80
N ALA A 25 -6.53 0.97 4.78
CA ALA A 25 -5.14 1.42 4.66
C ALA A 25 -4.87 2.07 3.30
N ILE A 26 -5.31 1.48 2.18
CA ILE A 26 -5.05 2.04 0.85
C ILE A 26 -5.66 3.43 0.70
N ASN A 27 -6.93 3.61 1.08
CA ASN A 27 -7.57 4.91 1.00
C ASN A 27 -6.91 5.94 1.94
N GLY A 28 -6.59 5.53 3.17
CA GLY A 28 -5.93 6.40 4.15
C GLY A 28 -4.54 6.85 3.71
N LEU A 29 -3.72 5.94 3.17
CA LEU A 29 -2.38 6.23 2.67
C LEU A 29 -2.43 7.17 1.46
N PHE A 30 -3.29 6.88 0.48
CA PHE A 30 -3.46 7.72 -0.70
C PHE A 30 -3.89 9.14 -0.32
N GLN A 31 -4.92 9.26 0.53
CA GLN A 31 -5.42 10.55 0.97
C GLN A 31 -4.37 11.34 1.76
N ALA A 32 -3.65 10.70 2.68
CA ALA A 32 -2.64 11.35 3.50
C ALA A 32 -1.52 11.94 2.64
N GLN A 33 -0.93 11.14 1.74
CA GLN A 33 0.16 11.61 0.90
C GLN A 33 -0.31 12.64 -0.14
N TYR A 34 -1.49 12.43 -0.73
CA TYR A 34 -2.10 13.40 -1.65
C TYR A 34 -2.24 14.77 -0.98
N ASN A 35 -2.82 14.80 0.23
CA ASN A 35 -3.01 16.05 0.97
C ASN A 35 -1.68 16.75 1.32
N VAL A 36 -0.67 15.97 1.72
CA VAL A 36 0.68 16.52 1.98
C VAL A 36 1.25 17.15 0.71
N LEU A 37 1.21 16.47 -0.43
CA LEU A 37 1.71 17.02 -1.69
C LEU A 37 0.96 18.29 -2.10
N ARG A 38 -0.38 18.29 -1.96
CA ARG A 38 -1.20 19.46 -2.23
C ARG A 38 -0.86 20.65 -1.33
N ALA A 39 -0.60 20.40 -0.04
CA ALA A 39 -0.17 21.43 0.90
C ALA A 39 1.22 22.02 0.56
N HIS A 40 2.08 21.25 -0.11
CA HIS A 40 3.40 21.69 -0.57
C HIS A 40 3.38 22.27 -2.00
N GLY A 41 2.20 22.50 -2.59
CA GLY A 41 2.05 23.21 -3.86
C GLY A 41 2.10 22.34 -5.13
N HIS A 42 2.25 21.02 -5.01
CA HIS A 42 2.18 20.09 -6.15
C HIS A 42 0.81 20.13 -6.79
N SER A 43 0.70 20.03 -8.11
CA SER A 43 -0.59 20.07 -8.82
C SER A 43 -1.52 18.90 -8.45
N PRO A 44 -2.85 19.00 -8.65
CA PRO A 44 -3.77 17.88 -8.43
C PRO A 44 -3.42 16.63 -9.24
N SER A 45 -3.02 16.82 -10.50
CA SER A 45 -2.64 15.73 -11.40
C SER A 45 -1.35 15.05 -10.98
N GLU A 46 -0.34 15.83 -10.58
CA GLU A 46 0.92 15.28 -10.09
C GLU A 46 0.71 14.50 -8.79
N ALA A 47 0.00 15.10 -7.83
CA ALA A 47 -0.29 14.45 -6.56
C ALA A 47 -1.10 13.15 -6.75
N PHE A 48 -2.05 13.12 -7.69
CA PHE A 48 -2.78 11.91 -8.04
C PHE A 48 -1.88 10.85 -8.69
N ASN A 49 -1.05 11.27 -9.66
CA ASN A 49 -0.16 10.36 -10.38
C ASN A 49 0.77 9.61 -9.41
N VAL A 50 1.43 10.35 -8.50
CA VAL A 50 2.45 9.78 -7.59
C VAL A 50 1.87 9.14 -6.32
N THR A 51 0.55 9.07 -6.18
CA THR A 51 -0.10 8.41 -5.03
C THR A 51 -1.04 7.28 -5.44
N VAL A 52 -1.82 7.45 -6.51
CA VAL A 52 -2.87 6.51 -6.92
C VAL A 52 -2.54 5.86 -8.26
N GLU A 53 -2.23 6.66 -9.28
CA GLU A 53 -2.12 6.15 -10.66
C GLU A 53 -0.93 5.20 -10.81
N GLU A 54 0.28 5.63 -10.47
CA GLU A 54 1.48 4.79 -10.59
C GLU A 54 1.34 3.54 -9.72
N ALA A 55 0.83 3.68 -8.50
CA ALA A 55 0.61 2.57 -7.59
C ALA A 55 -0.33 1.50 -8.20
N THR A 56 -1.51 1.91 -8.66
CA THR A 56 -2.57 0.98 -9.09
C THR A 56 -2.39 0.46 -10.51
N GLN A 57 -1.89 1.29 -11.43
CA GLN A 57 -1.79 0.94 -12.84
C GLN A 57 -0.48 0.26 -13.20
N SER A 58 0.58 0.46 -12.42
CA SER A 58 1.91 -0.09 -12.73
C SER A 58 2.51 -0.92 -11.61
N LEU A 59 2.63 -0.39 -10.40
CA LEU A 59 3.41 -1.03 -9.35
C LEU A 59 2.67 -2.24 -8.74
N TYR A 60 1.40 -2.10 -8.38
CA TYR A 60 0.63 -3.17 -7.77
C TYR A 60 0.45 -4.38 -8.69
N PRO A 61 0.17 -4.23 -10.00
CA PRO A 61 0.18 -5.37 -10.93
C PRO A 61 1.51 -6.15 -10.91
N LEU A 62 2.64 -5.44 -11.00
CA LEU A 62 3.97 -6.06 -10.99
C LEU A 62 4.29 -6.71 -9.63
N ILE A 63 3.87 -6.12 -8.52
CA ILE A 63 4.00 -6.72 -7.17
C ILE A 63 3.14 -7.97 -7.07
N GLY A 64 1.92 -7.95 -7.61
CA GLY A 64 1.04 -9.12 -7.64
C GLY A 64 1.61 -10.27 -8.48
N GLU A 65 2.30 -9.94 -9.58
CA GLU A 65 2.89 -10.94 -10.47
C GLU A 65 4.24 -11.49 -9.98
N HIS A 66 5.09 -10.65 -9.38
CA HIS A 66 6.48 -11.00 -9.09
C HIS A 66 6.90 -10.85 -7.61
N GLY A 67 6.07 -10.23 -6.77
CA GLY A 67 6.35 -9.96 -5.36
C GLY A 67 7.24 -8.72 -5.11
N MET A 68 7.30 -8.29 -3.85
CA MET A 68 8.07 -7.10 -3.45
C MET A 68 9.59 -7.28 -3.59
N ASP A 69 10.13 -8.47 -3.36
CA ASP A 69 11.57 -8.73 -3.52
C ASP A 69 12.02 -8.48 -4.96
N TRP A 70 11.20 -8.89 -5.93
CA TRP A 70 11.43 -8.59 -7.33
C TRP A 70 11.30 -7.09 -7.59
N MET A 71 10.27 -6.43 -7.05
CA MET A 71 10.07 -4.99 -7.21
C MET A 71 11.27 -4.19 -6.70
N TYR A 72 11.82 -4.52 -5.53
CA TYR A 72 13.00 -3.86 -4.99
C TYR A 72 14.24 -4.03 -5.87
N ARG A 73 14.40 -5.19 -6.53
CA ARG A 73 15.54 -5.45 -7.43
C ARG A 73 15.38 -4.76 -8.80
N ASN A 74 14.16 -4.43 -9.20
CA ASN A 74 13.85 -3.91 -10.54
C ASN A 74 13.43 -2.43 -10.54
N CYS A 75 13.31 -1.79 -9.37
CA CYS A 75 13.17 -0.34 -9.26
C CYS A 75 14.53 0.37 -9.27
N SER A 76 14.52 1.71 -9.38
CA SER A 76 15.75 2.50 -9.32
C SER A 76 16.41 2.41 -7.94
N THR A 77 17.74 2.59 -7.87
CA THR A 77 18.48 2.59 -6.59
C THR A 77 17.94 3.63 -5.60
N THR A 78 17.50 4.79 -6.10
CA THR A 78 16.88 5.84 -5.27
C THR A 78 15.56 5.39 -4.67
N ALA A 79 14.69 4.78 -5.48
CA ALA A 79 13.40 4.26 -5.02
C ALA A 79 13.59 3.11 -4.02
N GLN A 80 14.51 2.19 -4.31
CA GLN A 80 14.85 1.08 -3.42
C GLN A 80 15.32 1.58 -2.06
N ARG A 81 16.28 2.51 -2.04
CA ARG A 81 16.81 3.06 -0.79
C ARG A 81 15.75 3.79 0.01
N GLY A 82 14.94 4.63 -0.65
CA GLY A 82 13.84 5.35 -0.02
C GLY A 82 12.82 4.39 0.59
N ALA A 83 12.44 3.33 -0.12
CA ALA A 83 11.51 2.34 0.39
C ALA A 83 12.09 1.58 1.60
N LEU A 84 13.37 1.18 1.55
CA LEU A 84 14.09 0.54 2.67
C LEU A 84 14.16 1.41 3.93
N ASP A 85 14.38 2.72 3.77
CA ASP A 85 14.44 3.65 4.91
C ASP A 85 13.04 3.92 5.54
N TRP A 86 11.96 3.70 4.79
CA TRP A 86 10.61 4.08 5.20
C TRP A 86 9.69 2.91 5.55
N HIS A 87 9.86 1.70 5.00
CA HIS A 87 8.92 0.60 5.26
C HIS A 87 8.87 0.22 6.75
N GLU A 88 10.00 0.28 7.48
CA GLU A 88 10.03 0.02 8.91
C GLU A 88 9.22 1.07 9.70
N LYS A 89 9.20 2.33 9.24
CA LYS A 89 8.39 3.38 9.87
C LYS A 89 6.90 3.12 9.65
N PHE A 90 6.52 2.77 8.42
CA PHE A 90 5.14 2.40 8.12
C PHE A 90 4.70 1.20 8.97
N ARG A 91 5.50 0.12 9.00
CA ARG A 91 5.22 -1.08 9.80
C ARG A 91 5.07 -0.76 11.28
N ALA A 92 5.99 0.02 11.86
CA ALA A 92 5.95 0.38 13.28
C ALA A 92 4.67 1.14 13.68
N VAL A 93 4.09 1.92 12.76
CA VAL A 93 2.84 2.67 13.00
C VAL A 93 1.61 1.80 12.73
N THR A 94 1.62 0.95 11.71
CA THR A 94 0.44 0.19 11.29
C THR A 94 0.26 -1.13 12.02
N GLU A 95 1.34 -1.77 12.47
CA GLU A 95 1.26 -3.07 13.15
C GLU A 95 0.42 -3.02 14.45
N PRO A 96 0.56 -2.00 15.33
CA PRO A 96 -0.35 -1.86 16.48
C PRO A 96 -1.79 -1.57 16.08
N LEU A 97 -2.02 -0.78 15.02
CA LEU A 97 -3.36 -0.45 14.53
C LEU A 97 -4.11 -1.69 14.02
N PHE A 98 -3.40 -2.63 13.40
CA PHE A 98 -4.00 -3.88 12.92
C PHE A 98 -4.25 -4.92 14.02
N GLN A 99 -3.87 -4.62 15.28
CA GLN A 99 -4.17 -5.44 16.44
C GLN A 99 -5.45 -5.01 17.18
N GLU A 100 -6.08 -3.89 16.79
CA GLU A 100 -7.35 -3.38 17.34
C GLU A 100 -8.60 -4.11 16.81
#